data_AF-A0A4U8STI2-F1
#
_entry.id   AF-A0A4U8STI2-F1
#
_cell.length_a   1.000
_cell.length_b   1.000
_cell.length_c   1.000
_cell.angle_alpha   90.00
_cell.angle_beta   90.00
_cell.angle_gamma   90.00
#
_symmetry.space_group_name_H-M   'P 1'
#
loop_
_entity.id
_entity.type
_entity.pdbx_description
1 polymer ?
#
loop_
_entity_poly.entity_id
_entity_poly.type
_entity_poly.pdbx_seq_one_letter_code
_entity_poly.pdbx_strand_id
1 'polypeptide(L)'
;MKAIVYVLLICAGVGLYAEVVAGVALRVNGYAITLYEIEKTQKELRISKQEAIDILINERLRDDEIERFKISVDDFKVDEEIAHIAANMNLSKEQLLAKVTKDMSLQEYRAQIKKQIQTRDLMQRILASNVNISSEEELLSYYTRNKKEFMVPSSVRVVRYLAQSDDELQKAIAAPNKNIKGVQKFNETITLSSLSPQIAQVFLSTPNNEFTPVLATGGNGFVCFLIKERLGESLLDFEEAKPIINQKIMAHKEQSIIAEHFNKIRSSANIVTLRE
;
A
#
# COMPACT_ATOMS: atom_id res chain seq x y z
N MET A 1 -6.16 -93.96 -4.72
CA MET A 1 -6.34 -93.00 -5.82
C MET A 1 -7.62 -92.23 -5.51
N LYS A 2 -7.60 -91.05 -4.86
CA LYS A 2 -7.24 -89.71 -5.36
C LYS A 2 -7.89 -89.38 -6.71
N ALA A 3 -8.99 -88.63 -6.68
CA ALA A 3 -9.33 -87.65 -7.69
C ALA A 3 -9.87 -86.41 -6.97
N ILE A 4 -9.28 -85.27 -7.30
CA ILE A 4 -9.24 -84.01 -6.56
C ILE A 4 -10.42 -83.13 -6.97
N VAL A 5 -11.12 -82.57 -5.99
CA VAL A 5 -12.20 -81.58 -6.17
C VAL A 5 -11.56 -80.20 -6.32
N TYR A 6 -11.76 -79.54 -7.46
CA TYR A 6 -11.43 -78.14 -7.66
C TYR A 6 -12.58 -77.26 -7.16
N VAL A 7 -12.37 -76.61 -6.02
CA VAL A 7 -13.23 -75.52 -5.53
C VAL A 7 -12.87 -74.26 -6.30
N LEU A 8 -13.77 -73.80 -7.15
CA LEU A 8 -13.67 -72.51 -7.85
C LEU A 8 -14.05 -71.40 -6.85
N LEU A 9 -13.04 -70.72 -6.32
CA LEU A 9 -13.17 -69.63 -5.37
C LEU A 9 -13.57 -68.35 -6.12
N ILE A 10 -14.85 -68.00 -6.06
CA ILE A 10 -15.39 -66.75 -6.61
C ILE A 10 -14.91 -65.60 -5.70
N CYS A 11 -13.81 -64.95 -6.11
CA CYS A 11 -13.41 -63.67 -5.53
C CYS A 11 -14.38 -62.59 -6.02
N ALA A 12 -15.35 -62.24 -5.18
CA ALA A 12 -16.10 -61.00 -5.34
C ALA A 12 -15.11 -59.84 -5.23
N GLY A 13 -14.76 -59.23 -6.38
CA GLY A 13 -13.95 -58.04 -6.43
C GLY A 13 -14.68 -56.90 -5.75
N VAL A 14 -14.29 -56.60 -4.51
CA VAL A 14 -14.65 -55.34 -3.86
C VAL A 14 -13.92 -54.27 -4.67
N GLY A 15 -14.68 -53.55 -5.50
CA GLY A 15 -14.19 -52.35 -6.16
C GLY A 15 -13.80 -51.34 -5.08
N LEU A 16 -12.51 -51.28 -4.77
CA LEU A 16 -11.91 -50.12 -4.12
C LEU A 16 -12.05 -48.97 -5.12
N TYR A 17 -13.17 -48.24 -5.03
CA TYR A 17 -13.24 -46.88 -5.54
C TYR A 17 -12.24 -46.08 -4.71
N ALA A 18 -11.00 -46.04 -5.17
CA ALA A 18 -10.05 -45.03 -4.76
C ALA A 18 -10.62 -43.70 -5.26
N GLU A 19 -11.43 -43.06 -4.42
CA GLU A 19 -11.92 -41.71 -4.63
C GLU A 19 -10.70 -40.83 -4.90
N VAL A 20 -10.60 -40.29 -6.11
CA VAL A 20 -9.42 -39.53 -6.55
C VAL A 20 -9.47 -38.16 -5.88
N VAL A 21 -9.10 -38.10 -4.59
CA VAL A 21 -9.14 -36.89 -3.75
C VAL A 21 -8.25 -35.76 -4.30
N ALA A 22 -7.37 -36.03 -5.26
CA ALA A 22 -6.43 -35.05 -5.82
C ALA A 22 -6.55 -34.84 -7.35
N GLY A 23 -7.75 -35.02 -7.92
CA GLY A 23 -7.95 -34.73 -9.35
C GLY A 23 -7.77 -33.24 -9.66
N VAL A 24 -7.04 -32.90 -10.73
CA VAL A 24 -7.08 -31.54 -11.29
C VAL A 24 -8.47 -31.29 -11.85
N ALA A 25 -9.12 -30.23 -11.37
CA ALA A 25 -10.46 -29.79 -11.77
C ALA A 25 -10.38 -28.84 -12.97
N LEU A 26 -9.52 -27.81 -12.88
CA LEU A 26 -9.27 -26.89 -13.98
C LEU A 26 -7.82 -26.39 -13.99
N ARG A 27 -7.42 -25.73 -15.08
CA ARG A 27 -6.15 -25.01 -15.20
C ARG A 27 -6.38 -23.55 -15.54
N VAL A 28 -5.62 -22.66 -14.91
CA VAL A 28 -5.58 -21.22 -15.19
C VAL A 28 -4.16 -20.88 -15.65
N ASN A 29 -3.99 -20.47 -16.91
CA ASN A 29 -2.68 -20.18 -17.52
C ASN A 29 -1.66 -21.33 -17.36
N GLY A 30 -2.14 -22.58 -17.28
CA GLY A 30 -1.32 -23.77 -17.08
C GLY A 30 -1.23 -24.25 -15.62
N TYR A 31 -1.51 -23.39 -14.65
CA TYR A 31 -1.52 -23.73 -13.22
C TYR A 31 -2.79 -24.49 -12.83
N ALA A 32 -2.63 -25.66 -12.21
CA ALA A 32 -3.72 -26.57 -11.87
C ALA A 32 -4.43 -26.16 -10.57
N ILE A 33 -5.76 -26.08 -10.60
CA ILE A 33 -6.64 -26.02 -9.43
C ILE A 33 -7.26 -27.41 -9.24
N THR A 34 -7.12 -27.96 -8.05
CA THR A 34 -7.56 -29.32 -7.70
C THR A 34 -8.97 -29.34 -7.11
N LEU A 35 -9.63 -30.50 -7.19
CA LEU A 35 -10.91 -30.73 -6.52
C LEU A 35 -10.81 -30.54 -5.01
N TYR A 36 -9.68 -30.93 -4.41
CA TYR A 36 -9.40 -30.72 -2.99
C TYR A 36 -9.37 -29.24 -2.61
N GLU A 37 -8.67 -28.39 -3.37
CA GLU A 37 -8.64 -26.94 -3.11
C GLU A 37 -10.03 -26.32 -3.19
N ILE A 38 -10.83 -26.74 -4.18
CA ILE A 38 -12.22 -26.28 -4.33
C ILE A 38 -13.04 -26.69 -3.10
N GLU A 39 -13.04 -27.97 -2.75
CA GLU A 39 -13.82 -28.48 -1.61
C GLU A 39 -13.38 -27.85 -0.29
N LYS A 40 -12.07 -27.70 -0.08
CA LYS A 40 -11.50 -27.03 1.10
C LYS A 40 -12.02 -25.59 1.19
N THR A 41 -11.93 -24.82 0.10
CA THR A 41 -12.38 -23.43 0.04
C THR A 41 -13.89 -23.31 0.27
N GLN A 42 -14.69 -24.22 -0.29
CA GLN A 42 -16.13 -24.28 -0.04
C GLN A 42 -16.44 -24.47 1.44
N LYS A 43 -15.75 -25.41 2.11
CA LYS A 43 -15.98 -25.72 3.53
C LYS A 43 -15.53 -24.58 4.45
N GLU A 44 -14.36 -24.02 4.19
CA GLU A 44 -13.78 -22.95 5.01
C GLU A 44 -14.61 -21.66 4.94
N LEU A 45 -15.07 -21.28 3.75
CA LEU A 45 -15.81 -20.04 3.53
C LEU A 45 -17.34 -20.23 3.54
N ARG A 46 -17.83 -21.47 3.55
CA ARG A 46 -19.26 -21.83 3.47
C ARG A 46 -19.97 -21.23 2.25
N ILE A 47 -19.34 -21.41 1.09
CA ILE A 47 -19.78 -20.88 -0.20
C ILE A 47 -20.08 -21.98 -1.22
N SER A 48 -20.73 -21.62 -2.31
CA SER A 48 -20.97 -22.54 -3.42
C SER A 48 -19.67 -22.96 -4.11
N LYS A 49 -19.73 -24.07 -4.84
CA LYS A 49 -18.61 -24.57 -5.64
C LYS A 49 -18.14 -23.54 -6.66
N GLN A 50 -19.06 -22.84 -7.30
CA GLN A 50 -18.74 -21.84 -8.30
C GLN A 50 -18.00 -20.65 -7.68
N GLU A 51 -18.46 -20.15 -6.53
CA GLU A 51 -17.78 -19.07 -5.82
C GLU A 51 -16.36 -19.49 -5.37
N ALA A 52 -16.20 -20.73 -4.90
CA ALA A 52 -14.88 -21.27 -4.55
C ALA A 52 -13.95 -21.36 -5.77
N ILE A 53 -14.45 -21.84 -6.91
CA ILE A 53 -13.71 -21.85 -8.18
C ILE A 53 -13.30 -20.42 -8.57
N ASP A 54 -14.22 -19.46 -8.49
CA ASP A 54 -13.94 -18.07 -8.85
C ASP A 54 -12.86 -17.43 -7.96
N ILE A 55 -12.89 -17.71 -6.66
CA ILE A 55 -11.85 -17.28 -5.72
C ILE A 55 -10.50 -17.89 -6.09
N LEU A 56 -10.46 -19.19 -6.37
CA LEU A 56 -9.22 -19.88 -6.72
C LEU A 56 -8.67 -19.42 -8.08
N ILE A 57 -9.52 -19.13 -9.06
CA ILE A 57 -9.09 -18.53 -10.33
C ILE A 57 -8.46 -17.16 -10.08
N ASN A 58 -9.12 -16.29 -9.33
CA ASN A 58 -8.59 -14.96 -9.01
C ASN A 58 -7.27 -15.05 -8.23
N GLU A 59 -7.13 -16.05 -7.34
CA GLU A 59 -5.88 -16.35 -6.64
C GLU A 59 -4.76 -16.70 -7.61
N ARG A 60 -4.98 -17.61 -8.56
CA ARG A 60 -3.95 -17.97 -9.55
C ARG A 60 -3.58 -16.80 -10.46
N LEU A 61 -4.54 -15.98 -10.88
CA LEU A 61 -4.27 -14.77 -11.66
C LEU A 61 -3.46 -13.73 -10.88
N ARG A 62 -3.70 -13.60 -9.58
CA ARG A 62 -2.88 -12.74 -8.71
C ARG A 62 -1.46 -13.26 -8.62
N ASP A 63 -1.29 -14.56 -8.45
CA ASP A 63 0.02 -15.19 -8.31
C ASP A 63 0.83 -15.07 -9.63
N ASP A 64 0.19 -15.23 -10.78
CA ASP A 64 0.77 -14.95 -12.11
C ASP A 64 1.27 -13.50 -12.21
N GLU A 65 0.49 -12.53 -11.72
CA GLU A 65 0.89 -11.13 -11.72
C GLU A 65 2.04 -10.84 -10.75
N ILE A 66 2.09 -11.50 -9.58
CA ILE A 66 3.23 -11.43 -8.66
C ILE A 66 4.51 -11.88 -9.36
N GLU A 67 4.46 -12.98 -10.11
CA GLU A 67 5.58 -13.49 -10.91
C GLU A 67 5.96 -12.53 -12.04
N ARG A 68 4.97 -12.07 -12.82
CA ARG A 68 5.16 -11.14 -13.94
C ARG A 68 5.80 -9.82 -13.50
N PHE A 69 5.36 -9.26 -12.38
CA PHE A 69 5.97 -8.06 -11.79
C PHE A 69 7.27 -8.36 -11.03
N LYS A 70 7.70 -9.63 -10.92
CA LYS A 70 8.91 -10.04 -10.19
C LYS A 70 8.89 -9.55 -8.74
N ILE A 71 7.75 -9.71 -8.07
CA ILE A 71 7.58 -9.33 -6.67
C ILE A 71 8.15 -10.45 -5.81
N SER A 72 9.19 -10.13 -5.05
CA SER A 72 9.84 -11.05 -4.12
C SER A 72 9.82 -10.49 -2.71
N VAL A 73 9.52 -11.38 -1.75
CA VAL A 73 9.48 -11.10 -0.32
C VAL A 73 10.39 -12.11 0.37
N ASP A 74 11.46 -11.60 0.96
CA ASP A 74 12.41 -12.35 1.78
C ASP A 74 11.92 -12.49 3.22
N ASP A 75 12.61 -13.31 4.01
CA ASP A 75 12.27 -13.56 5.41
C ASP A 75 12.42 -12.32 6.29
N PHE A 76 13.35 -11.41 5.95
CA PHE A 76 13.58 -10.20 6.72
C PHE A 76 12.34 -9.29 6.69
N LYS A 77 11.77 -9.06 5.49
CA LYS A 77 10.52 -8.30 5.35
C LYS A 77 9.35 -8.93 6.09
N VAL A 78 9.26 -10.27 6.09
CA VAL A 78 8.23 -10.99 6.86
C VAL A 78 8.42 -10.74 8.35
N ASP A 79 9.66 -10.79 8.84
CA ASP A 79 9.98 -10.55 10.24
C ASP A 79 9.72 -9.11 10.69
N GLU A 80 9.98 -8.12 9.83
CA GLU A 80 9.64 -6.72 10.05
C GLU A 80 8.13 -6.51 10.10
N GLU A 81 7.37 -7.09 9.17
CA GLU A 81 5.92 -6.97 9.15
C GLU A 81 5.29 -7.59 10.41
N ILE A 82 5.77 -8.76 10.84
CA ILE A 82 5.31 -9.37 12.10
C ILE A 82 5.59 -8.45 13.29
N ALA A 83 6.77 -7.81 13.34
CA ALA A 83 7.09 -6.86 14.41
C ALA A 83 6.18 -5.62 14.38
N HIS A 84 5.88 -5.11 13.18
CA HIS A 84 4.97 -3.99 13.00
C HIS A 84 3.52 -4.33 13.43
N ILE A 85 3.02 -5.51 13.06
CA ILE A 85 1.71 -6.00 13.52
C ILE A 85 1.69 -6.13 15.05
N ALA A 86 2.75 -6.68 15.65
CA ALA A 86 2.85 -6.80 17.10
C ALA A 86 2.81 -5.42 17.79
N ALA A 87 3.58 -4.46 17.28
CA ALA A 87 3.61 -3.10 17.80
C ALA A 87 2.24 -2.41 17.72
N ASN A 88 1.51 -2.56 16.60
CA ASN A 88 0.16 -2.01 16.45
C ASN A 88 -0.86 -2.64 17.42
N MET A 89 -0.58 -3.85 17.90
CA MET A 89 -1.37 -4.53 18.92
C MET A 89 -0.87 -4.29 20.36
N ASN A 90 0.15 -3.44 20.55
CA ASN A 90 0.85 -3.24 21.83
C ASN A 90 1.43 -4.55 22.42
N LEU A 91 1.89 -5.45 21.56
CA LEU A 91 2.50 -6.72 21.92
C LEU A 91 3.98 -6.75 21.51
N SER A 92 4.78 -7.55 22.20
CA SER A 92 6.07 -7.98 21.67
C SER A 92 5.87 -8.99 20.53
N LYS A 93 6.90 -9.15 19.68
CA LYS A 93 6.89 -10.16 18.62
C LYS A 93 6.64 -11.55 19.18
N GLU A 94 7.30 -11.89 20.29
CA GLU A 94 7.18 -13.20 20.96
C GLU A 94 5.76 -13.42 21.48
N GLN A 95 5.13 -12.39 22.04
CA GLN A 95 3.75 -12.46 22.53
C GLN A 95 2.75 -12.66 21.38
N LEU A 96 2.93 -11.95 20.26
CA LEU A 96 2.11 -12.16 19.08
C LEU A 96 2.27 -13.57 18.55
N LEU A 97 3.52 -14.04 18.38
CA LEU A 97 3.81 -15.38 17.88
C LEU A 97 3.20 -16.45 18.79
N ALA A 98 3.36 -16.35 20.11
CA ALA A 98 2.76 -17.28 21.06
C ALA A 98 1.21 -17.28 21.04
N LYS A 99 0.58 -16.20 20.58
CA LYS A 99 -0.87 -16.11 20.42
C LYS A 99 -1.34 -16.79 19.14
N VAL A 100 -0.72 -16.48 18.00
CA VAL A 100 -1.12 -17.04 16.69
C VAL A 100 -0.75 -18.51 16.56
N THR A 101 0.33 -18.96 17.21
CA THR A 101 0.76 -20.36 17.14
C THR A 101 -0.13 -21.33 17.91
N LYS A 102 -1.18 -20.84 18.59
CA LYS A 102 -2.22 -21.66 19.19
C LYS A 102 -3.17 -22.26 18.14
N ASP A 103 -3.41 -21.53 17.07
CA ASP A 103 -4.42 -21.86 16.05
C ASP A 103 -3.81 -22.29 14.71
N MET A 104 -2.54 -21.96 14.45
CA MET A 104 -1.81 -22.37 13.24
C MET A 104 -0.31 -22.54 13.52
N SER A 105 0.43 -23.21 12.65
CA SER A 105 1.89 -23.30 12.77
C SER A 105 2.57 -21.95 12.48
N LEU A 106 3.78 -21.76 13.02
CA LEU A 106 4.60 -20.58 12.71
C LEU A 106 4.86 -20.45 11.19
N GLN A 107 5.07 -21.58 10.51
CA GLN A 107 5.32 -21.60 9.08
C GLN A 107 4.09 -21.13 8.29
N GLU A 108 2.89 -21.59 8.65
CA GLU A 108 1.64 -21.13 8.02
C GLU A 108 1.42 -19.64 8.25
N TYR A 109 1.64 -19.16 9.47
CA TYR A 109 1.52 -17.74 9.78
C TYR A 109 2.49 -16.89 8.95
N ARG A 110 3.77 -17.27 8.90
CA ARG A 110 4.78 -16.58 8.07
C ARG A 110 4.40 -16.58 6.58
N ALA A 111 3.88 -17.69 6.07
CA ALA A 111 3.42 -17.79 4.69
C ALA A 111 2.22 -16.85 4.42
N GLN A 112 1.29 -16.73 5.36
CA GLN A 112 0.17 -15.80 5.27
C GLN A 112 0.65 -14.34 5.25
N ILE A 113 1.58 -13.96 6.14
CA ILE A 113 2.18 -12.62 6.15
C ILE A 113 2.91 -12.34 4.83
N LYS A 114 3.69 -13.31 4.33
CA LYS A 114 4.36 -13.18 3.04
C LYS A 114 3.37 -12.90 1.90
N LYS A 115 2.26 -13.64 1.84
CA LYS A 115 1.19 -13.46 0.83
C LYS A 115 0.51 -12.09 0.95
N GLN A 116 0.30 -11.59 2.18
CA GLN A 116 -0.22 -10.25 2.42
C GLN A 116 0.73 -9.16 1.89
N ILE A 117 2.03 -9.27 2.18
CA ILE A 117 3.04 -8.33 1.68
C ILE A 117 3.09 -8.37 0.14
N GLN A 118 3.13 -9.56 -0.47
CA GLN A 118 3.12 -9.70 -1.93
C GLN A 118 1.87 -9.07 -2.56
N THR A 119 0.71 -9.25 -1.93
CA THR A 119 -0.55 -8.66 -2.41
C THR A 119 -0.50 -7.13 -2.31
N ARG A 120 -0.01 -6.57 -1.19
CA ARG A 120 0.17 -5.12 -1.02
C ARG A 120 1.13 -4.55 -2.06
N ASP A 121 2.28 -5.18 -2.24
CA ASP A 121 3.29 -4.75 -3.21
C ASP A 121 2.77 -4.87 -4.65
N LEU A 122 1.94 -5.88 -4.95
CA LEU A 122 1.28 -6.01 -6.26
C LEU A 122 0.32 -4.85 -6.52
N MET A 123 -0.56 -4.53 -5.57
CA MET A 123 -1.47 -3.40 -5.70
C MET A 123 -0.71 -2.10 -5.95
N GLN A 124 0.37 -1.85 -5.20
CA GLN A 124 1.22 -0.68 -5.40
C GLN A 124 1.84 -0.64 -6.81
N ARG A 125 2.30 -1.78 -7.35
CA ARG A 125 2.86 -1.85 -8.72
C ARG A 125 1.80 -1.67 -9.80
N ILE A 126 0.59 -2.19 -9.59
CA ILE A 126 -0.53 -1.95 -10.49
C ILE A 126 -0.83 -0.45 -10.53
N LEU A 127 -0.94 0.22 -9.38
CA LEU A 127 -1.17 1.66 -9.32
C LEU A 127 -0.02 2.44 -9.98
N ALA A 128 1.23 2.09 -9.69
CA ALA A 128 2.42 2.74 -10.24
C ALA A 128 2.50 2.66 -11.78
N SER A 129 2.08 1.53 -12.36
CA SER A 129 2.05 1.37 -13.82
C SER A 129 0.91 2.13 -14.51
N ASN A 130 -0.01 2.69 -13.72
CA ASN A 130 -1.23 3.36 -14.14
C ASN A 130 -1.31 4.84 -13.70
N VAL A 131 -0.21 5.44 -13.20
CA VAL A 131 -0.18 6.81 -12.62
C VAL A 131 -0.53 7.92 -13.62
N ASN A 132 -0.44 7.68 -14.93
CA ASN A 132 -0.74 8.68 -15.97
C ASN A 132 -2.19 8.61 -16.50
N ILE A 133 -3.12 7.99 -15.77
CA ILE A 133 -4.51 7.82 -16.26
C ILE A 133 -5.31 9.13 -16.25
N SER A 134 -4.99 10.09 -15.37
CA SER A 134 -5.77 11.33 -15.31
C SER A 134 -5.39 12.29 -16.43
N SER A 135 -6.36 12.58 -17.31
CA SER A 135 -6.20 13.57 -18.35
C SER A 135 -6.18 14.98 -17.76
N GLU A 136 -5.54 15.92 -18.45
CA GLU A 136 -5.52 17.33 -18.02
C GLU A 136 -6.94 17.92 -17.87
N GLU A 137 -7.87 17.49 -18.73
CA GLU A 137 -9.29 17.83 -18.62
C GLU A 137 -9.91 17.35 -17.30
N GLU A 138 -9.58 16.13 -16.86
CA GLU A 138 -10.06 15.59 -15.59
C GLU A 138 -9.49 16.38 -14.41
N LEU A 139 -8.19 16.70 -14.44
CA LEU A 139 -7.55 17.52 -13.41
C LEU A 139 -8.22 18.90 -13.32
N LEU A 140 -8.43 19.55 -14.47
CA LEU A 140 -9.05 20.87 -14.54
C LEU A 140 -10.51 20.85 -14.07
N SER A 141 -11.26 19.81 -14.44
CA SER A 141 -12.64 19.60 -14.00
C SER A 141 -12.71 19.44 -12.48
N TYR A 142 -11.83 18.64 -11.89
CA TYR A 142 -11.74 18.47 -10.44
C TYR A 142 -11.38 19.79 -9.75
N TYR A 143 -10.36 20.50 -10.22
CA TYR A 143 -9.95 21.80 -9.68
C TYR A 143 -11.09 22.82 -9.69
N THR A 144 -11.79 22.92 -10.83
CA THR A 144 -12.87 23.89 -11.02
C THR A 144 -14.07 23.60 -10.10
N ARG A 145 -14.40 22.32 -9.89
CA ARG A 145 -15.51 21.91 -9.02
C ARG A 145 -15.16 21.97 -7.53
N ASN A 146 -13.88 21.82 -7.17
CA ASN A 146 -13.41 21.72 -5.79
C ASN A 146 -12.49 22.87 -5.37
N LYS A 147 -12.65 24.08 -5.93
CA LYS A 147 -11.79 25.25 -5.67
C LYS A 147 -11.51 25.53 -4.19
N LYS A 148 -12.49 25.28 -3.32
CA LYS A 148 -12.36 25.47 -1.86
C LYS A 148 -11.24 24.63 -1.25
N GLU A 149 -10.95 23.46 -1.80
CA GLU A 149 -9.88 22.58 -1.30
C GLU A 149 -8.48 23.12 -1.61
N PHE A 150 -8.38 24.10 -2.51
CA PHE A 150 -7.14 24.71 -2.97
C PHE A 150 -7.00 26.15 -2.46
N MET A 151 -7.84 26.57 -1.51
CA MET A 151 -7.69 27.84 -0.83
C MET A 151 -6.58 27.71 0.22
N VAL A 152 -5.54 28.52 0.05
CA VAL A 152 -4.39 28.59 0.94
C VAL A 152 -4.25 30.02 1.49
N PRO A 153 -3.54 30.23 2.61
CA PRO A 153 -3.27 31.58 3.11
C PRO A 153 -2.57 32.43 2.04
N SER A 154 -2.97 33.69 1.87
CA SER A 154 -2.26 34.58 0.94
C SER A 154 -0.92 35.02 1.50
N SER A 155 -0.84 35.20 2.82
CA SER A 155 0.35 35.65 3.52
C SER A 155 0.52 34.97 4.87
N VAL A 156 1.74 34.96 5.39
CA VAL A 156 2.06 34.38 6.70
C VAL A 156 2.90 35.38 7.49
N ARG A 157 2.46 35.68 8.71
CA ARG A 157 3.26 36.44 9.68
C ARG A 157 4.26 35.50 10.33
N VAL A 158 5.52 35.89 10.33
CA VAL A 158 6.63 35.06 10.80
C VAL A 158 7.61 35.86 11.65
N VAL A 159 8.42 35.14 12.42
CA VAL A 159 9.69 35.66 12.93
C VAL A 159 10.80 34.96 12.17
N ARG A 160 11.52 35.69 11.33
CA ARG A 160 12.68 35.19 10.58
C ARG A 160 13.90 35.19 11.46
N TYR A 161 14.56 34.04 11.58
CA TYR A 161 15.82 33.87 12.29
C TYR A 161 16.93 33.67 11.25
N LEU A 162 18.00 34.44 11.36
CA LEU A 162 19.14 34.39 10.42
C LEU A 162 20.45 34.24 11.21
N ALA A 163 21.32 33.33 10.79
CA ALA A 163 22.67 33.16 11.35
C ALA A 163 23.67 32.72 10.28
N GLN A 164 24.97 32.81 10.56
CA GLN A 164 26.01 32.23 9.71
C GLN A 164 26.28 30.75 10.03
N SER A 165 25.77 30.26 11.16
CA SER A 165 25.94 28.89 11.63
C SER A 165 24.59 28.22 11.87
N ASP A 166 24.43 27.01 11.34
CA ASP A 166 23.26 26.16 11.61
C ASP A 166 23.14 25.86 13.12
N ASP A 167 24.26 25.56 13.80
CA ASP A 167 24.26 25.26 15.24
C ASP A 167 23.70 26.42 16.10
N GLU A 168 23.98 27.67 15.71
CA GLU A 168 23.43 28.85 16.38
C GLU A 168 21.91 28.96 16.18
N LEU A 169 21.41 28.64 14.98
CA LEU A 169 19.98 28.58 14.71
C LEU A 169 19.30 27.45 15.47
N GLN A 170 19.89 26.25 15.51
CA GLN A 170 19.34 25.13 16.28
C GLN A 170 19.21 25.49 17.76
N LYS A 171 20.21 26.15 18.35
CA LYS A 171 20.14 26.68 19.72
C LYS A 171 19.01 27.71 19.89
N ALA A 172 18.80 28.58 18.91
CA ALA A 172 17.75 29.59 18.95
C ALA A 172 16.34 29.01 18.74
N ILE A 173 16.21 27.93 17.96
CA ILE A 173 14.97 27.14 17.79
C ILE A 173 14.63 26.43 19.11
N ALA A 174 15.62 25.82 19.76
CA ALA A 174 15.42 25.12 21.03
C ALA A 174 15.09 26.06 22.20
N ALA A 175 15.52 27.33 22.13
CA ALA A 175 15.23 28.34 23.15
C ALA A 175 14.75 29.68 22.52
N PRO A 176 13.51 29.74 21.98
CA PRO A 176 13.02 30.89 21.20
C PRO A 176 13.02 32.21 21.97
N ASN A 177 12.83 32.15 23.30
CA ASN A 177 12.77 33.29 24.20
C ASN A 177 14.15 33.81 24.61
N LYS A 178 15.24 33.08 24.31
CA LYS A 178 16.60 33.53 24.59
C LYS A 178 17.18 34.28 23.39
N ASN A 179 18.06 35.23 23.69
CA ASN A 179 18.87 35.89 22.68
C ASN A 179 20.15 35.07 22.49
N ILE A 180 20.34 34.48 21.31
CA ILE A 180 21.52 33.70 20.96
C ILE A 180 22.44 34.60 20.14
N LYS A 181 23.69 34.73 20.58
CA LYS A 181 24.70 35.52 19.87
C LYS A 181 24.87 34.95 18.45
N GLY A 182 24.92 35.82 17.45
CA GLY A 182 25.02 35.42 16.03
C GLY A 182 23.68 35.26 15.32
N VAL A 183 22.57 35.18 16.07
CA VAL A 183 21.22 35.03 15.51
C VAL A 183 20.48 36.37 15.48
N GLN A 184 20.06 36.78 14.29
CA GLN A 184 19.23 37.97 14.08
C GLN A 184 17.77 37.56 13.90
N LYS A 185 16.83 38.29 14.54
CA LYS A 185 15.39 38.01 14.49
C LYS A 185 14.65 39.19 13.86
N PHE A 186 13.77 38.93 12.90
CA PHE A 186 12.96 39.94 12.22
C PHE A 186 11.49 39.53 12.19
N ASN A 187 10.59 40.43 12.58
CA ASN A 187 9.15 40.22 12.42
C ASN A 187 8.75 40.67 11.01
N GLU A 188 8.19 39.76 10.24
CA GLU A 188 7.87 40.00 8.83
C GLU A 188 6.52 39.37 8.47
N THR A 189 5.89 39.89 7.42
CA THR A 189 4.73 39.25 6.79
C THR A 189 5.14 38.91 5.36
N ILE A 190 5.08 37.62 5.04
CA ILE A 190 5.55 37.09 3.76
C ILE A 190 4.34 36.71 2.93
N THR A 191 4.28 37.20 1.70
CA THR A 191 3.27 36.80 0.71
C THR A 191 3.69 35.50 0.06
N LEU A 192 2.85 34.45 0.13
CA LEU A 192 3.25 33.12 -0.34
C LEU A 192 3.51 33.06 -1.84
N SER A 193 2.77 33.82 -2.65
CA SER A 193 2.96 33.91 -4.10
C SER A 193 4.27 34.58 -4.54
N SER A 194 5.00 35.23 -3.61
CA SER A 194 6.32 35.80 -3.89
C SER A 194 7.47 34.80 -3.67
N LEU A 195 7.17 33.64 -3.09
CA LEU A 195 8.13 32.58 -2.80
C LEU A 195 8.23 31.61 -3.98
N SER A 196 9.32 30.84 -4.04
CA SER A 196 9.34 29.68 -4.93
C SER A 196 8.37 28.60 -4.43
N PRO A 197 7.83 27.74 -5.32
CA PRO A 197 6.86 26.71 -4.93
C PRO A 197 7.35 25.80 -3.81
N GLN A 198 8.63 25.43 -3.80
CA GLN A 198 9.20 24.58 -2.74
C GLN A 198 9.18 25.28 -1.37
N ILE A 199 9.48 26.58 -1.33
CA ILE A 199 9.50 27.35 -0.08
C ILE A 199 8.07 27.66 0.38
N ALA A 200 7.17 28.02 -0.54
CA ALA A 200 5.75 28.18 -0.23
C ALA A 200 5.18 26.90 0.41
N GLN A 201 5.51 25.72 -0.12
CA GLN A 201 5.08 24.44 0.45
C GLN A 201 5.60 24.22 1.87
N VAL A 202 6.85 24.60 2.17
CA VAL A 202 7.40 24.54 3.54
C VAL A 202 6.58 25.41 4.50
N PHE A 203 6.18 26.60 4.07
CA PHE A 203 5.32 27.47 4.86
C PHE A 203 3.90 26.90 5.02
N LEU A 204 3.37 26.20 4.02
CA LEU A 204 2.05 25.57 4.09
C LEU A 204 2.05 24.33 4.98
N SER A 205 3.12 23.54 5.00
CA SER A 205 3.23 22.32 5.80
C SER A 205 3.64 22.55 7.26
N THR A 206 4.27 23.68 7.59
CA THR A 206 4.73 23.99 8.96
C THR A 206 3.59 24.56 9.81
N PRO A 207 3.17 23.93 10.92
CA PRO A 207 2.08 24.42 11.76
C PRO A 207 2.32 25.79 12.41
N ASN A 208 1.25 26.43 12.88
CA ASN A 208 1.37 27.68 13.62
C ASN A 208 2.12 27.46 14.94
N ASN A 209 3.00 28.40 15.29
CA ASN A 209 3.94 28.37 16.40
C ASN A 209 5.05 27.31 16.29
N GLU A 210 5.25 26.73 15.11
CA GLU A 210 6.40 25.86 14.81
C GLU A 210 7.41 26.55 13.89
N PHE A 211 8.65 26.06 13.93
CA PHE A 211 9.71 26.52 13.05
C PHE A 211 9.70 25.72 11.75
N THR A 212 9.96 26.41 10.65
CA THR A 212 10.34 25.73 9.41
C THR A 212 11.68 25.00 9.61
N PRO A 213 12.01 24.01 8.78
CA PRO A 213 13.37 23.51 8.67
C PRO A 213 14.37 24.65 8.42
N VAL A 214 15.62 24.45 8.85
CA VAL A 214 16.70 25.39 8.53
C VAL A 214 17.01 25.29 7.05
N LEU A 215 17.03 26.44 6.39
CA LEU A 215 17.28 26.59 4.97
C LEU A 215 18.62 27.28 4.76
N ALA A 216 19.43 26.78 3.83
CA ALA A 216 20.60 27.51 3.38
C ALA A 216 20.15 28.73 2.57
N THR A 217 20.73 29.89 2.87
CA THR A 217 20.65 31.05 1.99
C THR A 217 21.62 30.87 0.83
N GLY A 218 21.43 31.57 -0.29
CA GLY A 218 22.36 31.50 -1.45
C GLY A 218 23.79 32.01 -1.18
N GLY A 219 24.16 32.27 0.08
CA GLY A 219 25.51 32.58 0.55
C GLY A 219 25.88 31.75 1.79
N ASN A 220 26.83 32.20 2.60
CA ASN A 220 27.29 31.48 3.81
C ASN A 220 26.37 31.70 5.04
N GLY A 221 25.06 31.70 4.84
CA GLY A 221 24.08 31.96 5.89
C GLY A 221 22.96 30.94 5.90
N PHE A 222 22.29 30.83 7.03
CA PHE A 222 21.17 29.94 7.27
C PHE A 222 19.98 30.75 7.76
N VAL A 223 18.77 30.31 7.40
CA VAL A 223 17.52 30.97 7.78
C VAL A 223 16.48 29.94 8.22
N CYS A 224 15.70 30.26 9.25
CA CYS A 224 14.45 29.56 9.53
C CYS A 224 13.36 30.56 9.94
N PHE A 225 12.12 30.13 9.91
CA PHE A 225 10.98 30.98 10.20
C PHE A 225 10.10 30.35 11.27
N LEU A 226 9.80 31.11 12.33
CA LEU A 226 8.74 30.75 13.25
C LEU A 226 7.41 31.23 12.67
N ILE A 227 6.51 30.29 12.35
CA ILE A 227 5.18 30.61 11.83
C ILE A 227 4.33 31.18 12.97
N LYS A 228 3.81 32.40 12.85
CA LYS A 228 2.99 33.03 13.90
C LYS A 228 1.51 32.99 13.57
N GLU A 229 1.16 33.44 12.36
CA GLU A 229 -0.23 33.58 11.95
C GLU A 229 -0.36 33.47 10.43
N ARG A 230 -1.46 32.90 9.97
CA ARG A 230 -1.81 32.78 8.54
C ARG A 230 -2.90 33.80 8.24
N LEU A 231 -2.71 34.57 7.17
CA LEU A 231 -3.52 35.74 6.85
C LEU A 231 -4.08 35.63 5.43
N GLY A 232 -5.33 36.05 5.28
CA GLY A 232 -6.04 36.08 4.01
C GLY A 232 -6.24 34.68 3.40
N GLU A 233 -6.87 34.66 2.24
CA GLU A 233 -7.07 33.45 1.45
C GLU A 233 -6.74 33.78 -0.01
N SER A 234 -6.01 32.88 -0.66
CA SER A 234 -5.73 32.90 -2.08
C SER A 234 -5.99 31.52 -2.63
N LEU A 235 -6.48 31.47 -3.87
CA LEU A 235 -6.61 30.21 -4.58
C LEU A 235 -5.24 29.81 -5.13
N LEU A 236 -4.78 28.61 -4.79
CA LEU A 236 -3.59 28.01 -5.40
C LEU A 236 -3.82 27.83 -6.90
N ASP A 237 -2.84 28.16 -7.74
CA ASP A 237 -3.05 28.05 -9.18
C ASP A 237 -3.17 26.59 -9.64
N PHE A 238 -3.68 26.39 -10.86
CA PHE A 238 -3.92 25.05 -11.37
C PHE A 238 -2.63 24.22 -11.49
N GLU A 239 -1.52 24.82 -11.94
CA GLU A 239 -0.24 24.12 -12.11
C GLU A 239 0.35 23.68 -10.76
N GLU A 240 0.25 24.54 -9.76
CA GLU A 240 0.65 24.27 -8.38
C GLU A 240 -0.26 23.24 -7.71
N ALA A 241 -1.56 23.24 -8.05
CA ALA A 241 -2.53 22.29 -7.52
C ALA A 241 -2.45 20.91 -8.21
N LYS A 242 -1.92 20.80 -9.44
CA LYS A 242 -1.87 19.55 -10.24
C LYS A 242 -1.36 18.35 -9.45
N PRO A 243 -0.25 18.40 -8.68
CA PRO A 243 0.23 17.26 -7.91
C PRO A 243 -0.79 16.79 -6.84
N ILE A 244 -1.42 17.74 -6.16
CA ILE A 244 -2.42 17.47 -5.11
C ILE A 244 -3.69 16.87 -5.72
N ILE A 245 -4.15 17.44 -6.84
CA ILE A 245 -5.31 16.95 -7.59
C ILE A 245 -5.05 15.51 -8.07
N ASN A 246 -3.88 15.26 -8.68
CA ASN A 246 -3.50 13.93 -9.13
C ASN A 246 -3.54 12.93 -7.98
N GLN A 247 -2.94 13.25 -6.83
CA GLN A 247 -2.95 12.36 -5.67
C GLN A 247 -4.38 12.06 -5.20
N LYS A 248 -5.26 13.08 -5.14
CA LYS A 248 -6.67 12.91 -4.74
C LYS A 248 -7.45 12.04 -5.72
N ILE A 249 -7.33 12.30 -7.02
CA ILE A 249 -8.03 11.51 -8.04
C ILE A 249 -7.51 10.07 -8.03
N MET A 250 -6.20 9.86 -7.93
CA MET A 250 -5.62 8.52 -7.83
C MET A 250 -6.13 7.77 -6.60
N ALA A 251 -6.24 8.42 -5.45
CA ALA A 251 -6.82 7.80 -4.24
C ALA A 251 -8.29 7.39 -4.45
N HIS A 252 -9.07 8.18 -5.18
CA HIS A 252 -10.45 7.81 -5.53
C HIS A 252 -10.54 6.70 -6.58
N LYS A 253 -9.58 6.66 -7.53
CA LYS A 253 -9.55 5.69 -8.62
C LYS A 253 -8.86 4.38 -8.27
N GLU A 254 -8.15 4.30 -7.14
CA GLU A 254 -7.36 3.14 -6.74
C GLU A 254 -8.12 1.82 -6.91
N GLN A 255 -9.34 1.74 -6.35
CA GLN A 255 -10.18 0.54 -6.44
C GLN A 255 -10.58 0.22 -7.89
N SER A 256 -10.94 1.23 -8.68
CA SER A 256 -11.32 1.03 -10.09
C SER A 256 -10.14 0.58 -10.96
N ILE A 257 -8.94 1.13 -10.74
CA ILE A 257 -7.73 0.76 -11.49
C ILE A 257 -7.37 -0.70 -11.19
N ILE A 258 -7.36 -1.08 -9.92
CA ILE A 258 -7.08 -2.46 -9.50
C ILE A 258 -8.15 -3.40 -10.07
N ALA A 259 -9.43 -3.06 -9.94
CA ALA A 259 -10.52 -3.88 -10.45
C ALA A 259 -10.47 -4.04 -11.98
N GLU A 260 -10.24 -2.96 -12.73
CA GLU A 260 -10.12 -2.99 -14.19
C GLU A 260 -8.93 -3.84 -14.64
N HIS A 261 -7.79 -3.72 -13.95
CA HIS A 261 -6.62 -4.56 -14.21
C HIS A 261 -6.94 -6.05 -14.04
N PHE A 262 -7.55 -6.43 -12.91
CA PHE A 262 -7.92 -7.83 -12.65
C PHE A 262 -9.01 -8.35 -13.61
N ASN A 263 -9.97 -7.52 -13.99
CA ASN A 263 -10.98 -7.87 -15.00
C ASN A 263 -10.32 -8.14 -16.36
N LYS A 264 -9.37 -7.29 -16.76
CA LYS A 264 -8.64 -7.46 -18.03
C LYS A 264 -7.86 -8.77 -18.04
N ILE A 265 -7.05 -9.05 -17.03
CA ILE A 265 -6.26 -10.30 -17.00
C ILE A 265 -7.17 -11.53 -16.93
N ARG A 266 -8.29 -11.46 -16.20
CA ARG A 266 -9.28 -12.55 -16.13
C ARG A 266 -9.94 -12.80 -17.47
N SER A 267 -10.30 -11.74 -18.21
CA SER A 267 -10.89 -11.87 -19.56
C SER A 267 -9.94 -12.48 -20.59
N SER A 268 -8.63 -12.29 -20.42
CA SER A 268 -7.60 -12.85 -21.29
C SER A 268 -7.02 -14.18 -20.81
N ALA A 269 -7.42 -14.66 -19.63
CA ALA A 269 -6.86 -15.86 -19.02
C ALA A 269 -7.28 -17.12 -19.77
N ASN A 270 -6.36 -18.07 -19.93
CA ASN A 270 -6.68 -19.38 -20.47
C ASN A 270 -7.18 -20.30 -19.34
N ILE A 271 -8.50 -20.48 -19.26
CA ILE A 271 -9.15 -21.30 -18.24
C ILE A 271 -9.70 -22.58 -18.89
N VAL A 272 -9.11 -23.72 -18.55
CA VAL A 272 -9.48 -25.03 -19.11
C VAL A 272 -10.03 -25.92 -18.01
N THR A 273 -11.34 -26.19 -18.03
CA THR A 273 -11.98 -27.16 -17.14
C THR A 273 -11.70 -28.58 -17.63
N LEU A 274 -11.22 -29.43 -16.73
CA LEU A 274 -10.89 -30.83 -16.99
C LEU A 274 -11.91 -31.78 -16.37
N ARG A 275 -12.45 -31.42 -15.21
CA ARG A 275 -13.43 -32.21 -14.46
C ARG A 275 -14.38 -31.26 -13.75
N GLU A 276 -15.67 -31.57 -13.82
CA GLU A 276 -16.70 -30.89 -13.03
C GLU A 276 -16.73 -31.42 -11.62
#